data_AF-A0AAW6MAC3-F1
#
_entry.id   AF-A0AAW6MAC3-F1
#
_cell.length_a   1.000
_cell.length_b   1.000
_cell.length_c   1.000
_cell.angle_alpha   90.00
_cell.angle_beta   90.00
_cell.angle_gamma   90.00
#
_symmetry.space_group_name_H-M   'P 1'
#
loop_
_entity.id
_entity.type
_entity.pdbx_description
1 polymer ?
#
loop_
_entity_poly.entity_id
_entity_poly.type
_entity_poly.pdbx_seq_one_letter_code
_entity_poly.pdbx_strand_id
1 'polypeptide(L)'
;LNIIQNEYYTNKSPIDKSVWGNLVKDLWLGCCIAFRRVILLATLPFPKKAAAHDLWIALYSQLHFKCGYYPKVIQLYRRHENTVSFAGGKSTHKLLYRINYSLYLVY
;
A
#
# COMPACT_ATOMS: atom_id res chain seq x y z
N LEU A 1 12.65 -23.51 5.20
CA LEU A 1 12.95 -22.11 5.57
C LEU A 1 14.13 -21.47 4.80
N ASN A 2 14.71 -22.12 3.77
CA ASN A 2 15.90 -21.63 3.04
C ASN A 2 15.62 -21.29 1.56
N ILE A 3 14.41 -20.88 1.22
CA ILE A 3 14.11 -20.39 -0.13
C ILE A 3 14.41 -18.90 -0.14
N ILE A 4 15.51 -18.52 -0.78
CA ILE A 4 15.86 -17.11 -1.01
C ILE A 4 15.32 -16.75 -2.39
N GLN A 5 14.28 -15.93 -2.40
CA GLN A 5 13.77 -15.32 -3.62
C GLN A 5 14.42 -13.95 -3.79
N ASN A 6 15.05 -13.70 -4.95
CA ASN A 6 15.74 -12.43 -5.21
C ASN A 6 14.78 -11.23 -5.15
N GLU A 7 13.57 -11.39 -5.71
CA GLU A 7 12.54 -10.35 -5.73
C GLU A 7 11.17 -10.99 -5.50
N TYR A 8 10.53 -10.66 -4.37
CA TYR A 8 9.21 -11.19 -4.04
C TYR A 8 8.07 -10.35 -4.65
N TYR A 9 8.23 -9.02 -4.60
CA TYR A 9 7.23 -8.07 -5.07
C TYR A 9 7.79 -7.29 -6.25
N THR A 10 7.18 -7.50 -7.42
CA THR A 10 7.08 -6.60 -8.58
C THR A 10 8.18 -6.55 -9.65
N ASN A 11 7.72 -6.67 -10.91
CA ASN A 11 8.28 -6.10 -12.15
C ASN A 11 7.63 -4.73 -12.51
N LYS A 12 6.80 -4.14 -11.64
CA LYS A 12 5.97 -2.94 -11.92
C LYS A 12 5.89 -2.02 -10.70
N SER A 13 6.04 -0.71 -10.90
CA SER A 13 5.98 0.28 -9.81
C SER A 13 4.52 0.51 -9.34
N PRO A 14 4.28 0.74 -8.04
CA PRO A 14 2.99 1.21 -7.53
C PRO A 14 2.54 2.53 -8.18
N ILE A 15 3.49 3.36 -8.61
CA ILE A 15 3.22 4.68 -9.20
C ILE A 15 2.73 4.56 -10.65
N ASP A 16 3.11 3.49 -11.35
CA ASP A 16 2.65 3.23 -12.72
C ASP A 16 1.16 2.88 -12.76
N LYS A 17 0.58 2.55 -11.61
CA LYS A 17 -0.86 2.34 -11.46
C LYS A 17 -1.56 3.62 -11.03
N SER A 18 -2.77 3.82 -11.54
CA SER A 18 -3.68 4.79 -10.97
C SER A 18 -4.04 4.45 -9.52
N VAL A 19 -4.45 5.46 -8.77
CA VAL A 19 -4.94 5.32 -7.38
C VAL A 19 -6.06 4.28 -7.29
N TRP A 20 -6.99 4.29 -8.25
CA TRP A 20 -8.04 3.29 -8.39
C TRP A 20 -7.51 1.88 -8.68
N GLY A 21 -6.45 1.78 -9.49
CA GLY A 21 -5.76 0.51 -9.73
C GLY A 21 -5.10 -0.07 -8.48
N ASN A 22 -4.50 0.79 -7.65
CA ASN A 22 -3.93 0.41 -6.36
C ASN A 22 -5.00 0.13 -5.30
N LEU A 23 -6.18 0.75 -5.41
CA LEU A 23 -7.33 0.39 -4.61
C LEU A 23 -7.76 -1.07 -4.84
N VAL A 24 -7.74 -1.53 -6.10
CA VAL A 24 -8.17 -2.88 -6.53
C VAL A 24 -7.13 -3.94 -6.23
N LYS A 25 -5.88 -3.65 -6.59
CA LYS A 25 -4.76 -4.51 -6.30
C LYS A 25 -3.63 -3.63 -5.83
N ASP A 26 -3.50 -3.58 -4.52
CA ASP A 26 -2.47 -2.80 -3.86
C ASP A 26 -1.08 -3.33 -4.24
N LEU A 27 -0.23 -2.41 -4.69
CA LEU A 27 1.20 -2.65 -4.94
C LEU A 27 2.07 -1.96 -3.88
N TRP A 28 1.48 -1.12 -3.03
CA TRP A 28 2.18 -0.52 -1.92
C TRP A 28 2.40 -1.57 -0.82
N LEU A 29 3.55 -1.48 -0.17
CA LEU A 29 3.92 -2.34 0.95
C LEU A 29 4.31 -1.41 2.08
N GLY A 30 3.62 -1.43 3.22
CA GLY A 30 3.87 -0.48 4.30
C GLY A 30 5.34 -0.38 4.73
N CYS A 31 6.05 -1.51 4.80
CA CYS A 31 7.47 -1.54 5.13
C CYS A 31 8.39 -0.94 4.04
N CYS A 32 7.88 -0.68 2.84
CA CYS A 32 8.59 -0.07 1.72
C CYS A 32 8.25 1.42 1.53
N ILE A 33 7.42 2.02 2.40
CA ILE A 33 7.01 3.42 2.27
C ILE A 33 7.84 4.30 3.19
N ALA A 34 8.37 5.40 2.64
CA ALA A 34 8.93 6.51 3.40
C ALA A 34 8.22 7.81 3.01
N PHE A 35 7.86 8.63 4.01
CA PHE A 35 7.15 9.90 3.80
C PHE A 35 7.58 10.97 4.81
N ARG A 36 7.37 12.24 4.45
CA ARG A 36 7.65 13.39 5.33
C ARG A 36 6.54 13.56 6.38
N ARG A 37 6.86 14.15 7.53
CA ARG A 37 5.88 14.44 8.60
C ARG A 37 4.64 15.21 8.15
N VAL A 38 4.78 16.09 7.15
CA VAL A 38 3.63 16.82 6.57
C VAL A 38 2.56 15.88 6.00
N ILE A 39 2.97 14.75 5.42
CA ILE A 39 2.05 13.74 4.88
C ILE A 39 1.30 13.07 6.03
N LEU A 40 1.98 12.73 7.13
CA LEU A 40 1.33 12.19 8.32
C LEU A 40 0.22 13.12 8.81
N LEU A 41 0.56 14.40 8.99
CA LEU A 41 -0.40 15.40 9.48
C LEU A 41 -1.59 15.58 8.52
N ALA A 42 -1.36 15.51 7.21
CA ALA A 42 -2.44 15.59 6.22
C ALA A 42 -3.32 14.34 6.18
N THR A 43 -2.78 13.17 6.52
CA THR A 43 -3.54 11.89 6.54
C THR A 43 -4.31 11.64 7.83
N LEU A 44 -4.12 12.48 8.85
CA LEU A 44 -4.79 12.37 10.14
C LEU A 44 -6.09 13.22 10.18
N PRO A 45 -7.13 12.77 10.91
CA PRO A 45 -7.21 11.48 11.60
C PRO A 45 -7.41 10.32 10.62
N PHE A 46 -6.88 9.14 10.95
CA PHE A 46 -7.13 7.96 10.13
C PHE A 46 -8.62 7.63 10.08
N PRO A 47 -9.17 7.24 8.90
CA PRO A 47 -10.57 6.85 8.83
C PRO A 47 -10.79 5.59 9.66
N LYS A 48 -11.88 5.57 10.44
CA LYS A 48 -12.24 4.45 11.34
C LYS A 48 -12.37 3.09 10.62
N LYS A 49 -12.51 3.10 9.29
CA LYS A 49 -12.68 1.93 8.43
C LYS A 49 -11.56 1.79 7.39
N ALA A 50 -10.35 2.31 7.67
CA ALA A 50 -9.20 2.05 6.81
C ALA A 50 -8.88 0.54 6.81
N ALA A 51 -8.71 -0.06 5.62
CA ALA A 51 -8.28 -1.46 5.49
C ALA A 51 -6.91 -1.69 6.14
N ALA A 52 -6.00 -0.75 5.94
CA ALA A 52 -4.70 -0.68 6.56
C ALA A 52 -4.21 0.79 6.53
N HIS A 53 -3.47 1.21 7.56
CA HIS A 53 -3.01 2.60 7.68
C HIS A 53 -1.98 2.98 6.61
N ASP A 54 -1.11 2.04 6.23
CA ASP A 54 -0.14 2.18 5.16
C ASP A 54 -0.80 2.40 3.79
N LEU A 55 -1.81 1.59 3.45
CA LEU A 55 -2.57 1.75 2.22
C LEU A 55 -3.28 3.12 2.17
N TRP A 56 -3.84 3.57 3.29
CA TRP A 56 -4.46 4.90 3.38
C TRP A 56 -3.45 6.01 3.08
N ILE A 57 -2.30 5.99 3.75
CA ILE A 57 -1.23 6.99 3.55
C ILE A 57 -0.76 6.95 2.09
N ALA A 58 -0.58 5.78 1.51
CA ALA A 58 -0.11 5.61 0.14
C ALA A 58 -1.08 6.22 -0.88
N LEU A 59 -2.38 5.87 -0.79
CA LEU A 59 -3.39 6.35 -1.73
C LEU A 59 -3.63 7.86 -1.60
N TYR A 60 -3.71 8.37 -0.37
CA TYR A 60 -3.84 9.81 -0.12
C TYR A 60 -2.62 10.56 -0.66
N SER A 61 -1.42 10.05 -0.40
CA SER A 61 -0.18 10.63 -0.92
C SER A 61 -0.13 10.64 -2.45
N GLN A 62 -0.59 9.57 -3.08
CA GLN A 62 -0.59 9.44 -4.54
C GLN A 62 -1.56 10.43 -5.23
N LEU A 63 -2.62 10.86 -4.55
CA LEU A 63 -3.55 11.88 -5.05
C LEU A 63 -3.05 13.31 -4.81
N HIS A 64 -2.55 13.58 -3.60
CA HIS A 64 -2.35 14.94 -3.10
C HIS A 64 -0.88 15.41 -3.10
N PHE A 65 0.07 14.48 -3.27
CA PHE A 65 1.50 14.77 -3.18
C PHE A 65 2.29 14.16 -4.34
N LYS A 66 3.54 14.61 -4.49
CA LYS A 66 4.50 13.98 -5.39
C LYS A 66 5.03 12.69 -4.77
N CYS A 67 4.76 11.56 -5.41
CA CYS A 67 5.32 10.26 -5.04
C CYS A 67 6.48 9.89 -5.97
N GLY A 68 7.45 9.14 -5.44
CA GLY A 68 8.57 8.57 -6.20
C GLY A 68 8.76 7.09 -5.84
N TYR A 69 9.30 6.32 -6.77
CA TYR A 69 9.56 4.89 -6.59
C TYR A 69 11.05 4.63 -6.76
N TYR A 70 11.63 3.85 -5.84
CA TYR A 70 13.03 3.48 -5.89
C TYR A 70 13.15 2.00 -6.31
N PRO A 71 13.61 1.70 -7.54
CA PRO A 71 13.52 0.36 -8.13
C PRO A 71 14.63 -0.58 -7.65
N LYS A 72 15.09 -0.46 -6.40
CA LYS A 72 16.09 -1.35 -5.81
C LYS A 72 15.55 -2.02 -4.56
N VAL A 73 15.85 -3.32 -4.42
CA VAL A 73 15.59 -4.06 -3.20
C VAL A 73 16.55 -3.60 -2.11
N ILE A 74 16.01 -3.03 -1.03
CA ILE A 74 16.79 -2.51 0.10
C ILE A 74 16.50 -3.22 1.43
N GLN A 75 15.57 -4.18 1.43
CA GLN A 75 15.16 -4.89 2.63
C GLN A 75 14.97 -6.38 2.38
N LEU A 76 15.34 -7.19 3.37
CA LEU A 76 15.07 -8.62 3.41
C LEU A 76 13.82 -8.88 4.26
N TYR A 77 12.82 -9.52 3.67
CA TYR A 77 11.58 -9.85 4.37
C TYR A 77 11.50 -11.34 4.66
N ARG A 78 11.47 -11.69 5.96
CA ARG A 78 11.33 -13.09 6.40
C ARG A 78 9.85 -13.44 6.53
N ARG A 79 9.41 -14.46 5.80
CA ARG A 79 8.04 -14.98 5.86
C ARG A 79 7.99 -16.32 6.60
N HIS A 80 6.92 -16.50 7.37
CA HIS A 80 6.59 -17.71 8.10
C HIS A 80 5.20 -18.18 7.69
N GLU A 81 4.81 -19.40 8.06
CA GLU A 81 3.50 -19.97 7.69
C GLU A 81 2.31 -19.12 8.20
N ASN A 82 2.49 -18.45 9.33
CA ASN A 82 1.49 -17.54 9.92
C ASN A 82 1.58 -16.09 9.41
N THR A 83 2.35 -15.80 8.35
CA THR A 83 2.43 -14.44 7.79
C THR A 83 1.09 -14.05 7.15
N VAL A 84 0.39 -13.14 7.79
CA VAL A 84 -0.94 -12.63 7.38
C VAL A 84 -0.89 -11.71 6.14
N SER A 85 0.27 -11.15 5.81
CA SER A 85 0.48 -10.23 4.69
C SER A 85 0.75 -10.98 3.38
N PHE A 86 -0.30 -11.34 2.66
CA PHE A 86 -0.21 -11.75 1.26
C PHE A 86 -0.36 -10.55 0.34
N ALA A 87 0.73 -9.82 0.07
CA ALA A 87 0.68 -8.88 -1.05
C ALA A 87 0.49 -9.65 -2.37
N GLY A 88 -0.52 -9.25 -3.15
CA GLY A 88 -0.92 -9.93 -4.38
C GLY A 88 -1.99 -11.03 -4.24
N GLY A 89 -2.42 -11.39 -3.02
CA GLY A 89 -3.58 -12.25 -2.80
C GLY A 89 -4.89 -11.55 -3.20
N LYS A 90 -5.91 -12.30 -3.62
CA LYS A 90 -7.25 -11.73 -3.85
C LYS A 90 -7.78 -11.19 -2.51
N SER A 91 -8.05 -9.89 -2.45
CA SER A 91 -8.70 -9.29 -1.28
C SER A 91 -10.06 -9.92 -1.07
N THR A 92 -10.30 -10.48 0.12
CA THR A 92 -11.60 -11.04 0.56
C THR A 92 -12.55 -9.96 1.07
N HIS A 93 -12.11 -8.69 1.09
CA HIS A 93 -12.95 -7.59 1.55
C HIS A 93 -13.99 -7.20 0.48
N LYS A 94 -15.26 -7.15 0.90
CA LYS A 94 -16.41 -6.79 0.05
C LYS A 94 -16.16 -5.46 -0.66
N LEU A 95 -16.51 -5.38 -1.95
CA LEU A 95 -16.36 -4.19 -2.81
C LEU A 95 -16.90 -2.90 -2.15
N LEU A 96 -18.00 -3.01 -1.39
CA LEU A 96 -18.60 -1.89 -0.63
C LEU A 96 -17.69 -1.29 0.45
N TYR A 97 -16.87 -2.11 1.12
CA TYR A 97 -15.91 -1.62 2.11
C TYR A 97 -14.88 -0.70 1.43
N ARG A 98 -14.54 -1.02 0.18
CA ARG A 98 -13.57 -0.28 -0.62
C ARG A 98 -14.10 1.07 -1.12
N ILE A 99 -15.38 1.14 -1.47
CA ILE A 99 -16.02 2.38 -1.92
C ILE A 99 -16.16 3.38 -0.76
N ASN A 100 -16.52 2.93 0.44
CA ASN A 100 -16.76 3.84 1.57
C ASN A 100 -15.48 4.58 2.01
N TYR A 101 -14.32 3.93 2.08
CA TYR A 101 -13.08 4.64 2.39
C TYR A 101 -12.53 5.45 1.20
N SER A 102 -12.89 5.10 -0.04
CA SER A 102 -12.47 5.86 -1.22
C SER A 102 -13.10 7.24 -1.29
N LEU A 103 -14.32 7.41 -0.75
CA LEU A 103 -14.95 8.73 -0.63
C LEU A 103 -14.17 9.67 0.30
N TYR A 104 -13.47 9.13 1.32
CA TYR A 104 -12.58 9.92 2.17
C TYR A 104 -11.29 10.34 1.45
N LEU A 105 -10.88 9.68 0.35
CA LEU A 105 -9.67 10.08 -0.38
C LEU A 105 -9.87 11.36 -1.20
N VAL A 106 -11.11 11.63 -1.60
CA VAL A 106 -11.50 12.75 -2.47
C VAL A 106 -11.90 13.98 -1.65
N TYR A 107 -12.34 13.79 -0.41
CA TYR A 107 -12.60 14.86 0.57
C TYR A 107 -11.29 15.33 1.21
#